data_AF-A0A960NJ36-F1
#
_entry.id   AF-A0A960NJ36-F1
#
_cell.length_a   1.000
_cell.length_b   1.000
_cell.length_c   1.000
_cell.angle_alpha   90.00
_cell.angle_beta   90.00
_cell.angle_gamma   90.00
#
_symmetry.space_group_name_H-M   'P 1'
#
loop_
_entity.id
_entity.type
_entity.pdbx_description
1 polymer ?
#
loop_
_entity_poly.entity_id
_entity_poly.type
_entity_poly.pdbx_seq_one_letter_code
_entity_poly.pdbx_strand_id
1 'polypeptide(L)'
;MSVRSAGIADTSKRRLTREDLVWADLILVMERKYVGRIKIAFHDMDILAPIETLDIGDHYRFMQRELIEELKPAVDSALEQYWLEREGESIP
;
A
#
# COMPACT_ATOMS: atom_id res chain seq x y z
N MET A 1 -1.09 11.53 -11.42
CA MET A 1 -0.88 10.46 -10.41
C MET A 1 0.03 11.00 -9.33
N SER A 2 -0.35 10.86 -8.07
CA SER A 2 0.42 11.33 -6.91
C SER A 2 0.68 10.17 -5.98
N VAL A 3 1.85 10.13 -5.34
CA VAL A 3 2.27 9.01 -4.49
C VAL A 3 2.86 9.55 -3.18
N ARG A 4 2.59 8.85 -2.08
CA ARG A 4 3.20 9.08 -0.76
C ARG A 4 3.66 7.75 -0.18
N SER A 5 4.72 7.78 0.62
CA SER A 5 5.19 6.62 1.40
C SER A 5 5.17 6.92 2.89
N ALA A 6 4.85 5.93 3.71
CA ALA A 6 4.78 6.05 5.16
C ALA A 6 5.11 4.71 5.82
N GLY A 7 5.65 4.76 7.03
CA GLY A 7 5.85 3.57 7.85
C GLY A 7 4.86 3.49 9.01
N ILE A 8 4.50 2.27 9.40
CA ILE A 8 3.52 2.02 10.49
C ILE A 8 4.21 2.05 11.87
N ALA A 9 5.50 1.73 11.93
CA ALA A 9 6.25 1.71 13.18
C ALA A 9 6.44 3.12 13.74
N ASP A 10 6.48 3.25 15.07
CA ASP A 10 6.73 4.54 15.73
C ASP A 10 8.12 5.12 15.39
N THR A 11 9.06 4.26 15.02
CA THR A 11 10.41 4.63 14.58
C THR A 11 10.51 5.05 13.11
N SER A 12 9.40 5.03 12.37
CA SER A 12 9.37 5.41 10.96
C SER A 12 9.67 6.90 10.81
N LYS A 13 10.62 7.25 9.94
CA LYS A 13 10.96 8.67 9.63
C LYS A 13 9.72 9.51 9.29
N ARG A 14 8.80 8.92 8.53
CA ARG A 14 7.47 9.46 8.25
C ARG A 14 6.45 8.40 8.67
N ARG A 15 5.67 8.71 9.70
CA ARG A 15 4.65 7.82 10.22
C ARG A 15 3.39 7.88 9.36
N LEU A 16 2.74 6.74 9.16
CA LEU A 16 1.41 6.66 8.56
C LEU A 16 0.40 7.38 9.45
N THR A 17 -0.39 8.29 8.87
CA THR A 17 -1.42 9.05 9.59
C THR A 17 -2.80 8.80 8.99
N ARG A 18 -3.85 9.29 9.66
CA ARG A 18 -5.22 9.19 9.14
C ARG A 18 -5.40 9.98 7.85
N GLU A 19 -4.74 11.12 7.74
CA GLU A 19 -4.78 11.97 6.55
C GLU A 19 -4.21 11.26 5.32
N ASP A 20 -3.22 10.39 5.49
CA ASP A 20 -2.71 9.55 4.40
C ASP A 20 -3.74 8.52 3.94
N LEU A 21 -4.42 7.88 4.89
CA LEU A 21 -5.42 6.84 4.61
C LEU A 21 -6.66 7.42 3.94
N VAL A 22 -7.09 8.62 4.35
CA VAL A 22 -8.22 9.34 3.73
C VAL A 22 -7.85 9.89 2.36
N TRP A 23 -6.60 10.28 2.16
CA TRP A 23 -6.13 10.83 0.88
C TRP A 23 -5.93 9.76 -0.20
N ALA A 24 -5.61 8.52 0.19
CA ALA A 24 -5.26 7.46 -0.74
C ALA A 24 -6.51 6.84 -1.40
N ASP A 25 -6.48 6.68 -2.72
CA ASP A 25 -7.45 5.86 -3.46
C ASP A 25 -7.09 4.36 -3.40
N LEU A 26 -5.80 4.05 -3.21
CA LEU A 26 -5.23 2.72 -3.13
C LEU A 26 -4.04 2.72 -2.17
N ILE A 27 -3.95 1.70 -1.31
CA ILE A 27 -2.83 1.52 -0.37
C ILE A 27 -2.09 0.24 -0.75
N LEU A 28 -0.80 0.35 -1.03
CA LEU A 28 0.06 -0.80 -1.30
C LEU A 28 0.93 -1.09 -0.07
N VAL A 29 0.96 -2.35 0.36
CA VAL A 29 1.83 -2.80 1.45
C VAL A 29 2.77 -3.90 0.97
N MET A 30 3.99 -3.93 1.52
CA MET A 30 4.99 -4.91 1.10
C MET A 30 4.59 -6.34 1.48
N GLU A 31 4.09 -6.54 2.69
CA GLU A 31 3.71 -7.86 3.22
C GLU A 31 2.34 -7.83 3.88
N ARG A 32 1.66 -8.98 3.87
CA ARG A 32 0.33 -9.17 4.45
C ARG A 32 0.22 -8.78 5.92
N LYS A 33 1.32 -8.95 6.69
CA LYS A 33 1.37 -8.55 8.12
C LYS A 33 1.08 -7.06 8.31
N TYR A 34 1.43 -6.21 7.34
CA TYR A 34 1.19 -4.78 7.42
C TYR A 34 -0.29 -4.42 7.26
N VAL A 35 -1.07 -5.20 6.48
CA VAL A 35 -2.54 -5.03 6.40
C VAL A 35 -3.17 -5.14 7.79
N GLY A 36 -2.81 -6.19 8.54
CA GLY A 36 -3.31 -6.40 9.90
C GLY A 36 -2.90 -5.26 10.83
N ARG A 37 -1.64 -4.80 10.74
CA ARG A 37 -1.15 -3.68 11.56
C ARG A 37 -1.88 -2.37 11.26
N ILE A 38 -2.18 -2.06 9.99
CA ILE A 38 -2.97 -0.88 9.61
C ILE A 38 -4.38 -1.01 10.19
N LYS A 39 -5.06 -2.14 9.97
CA LYS A 39 -6.42 -2.36 10.48
C LYS A 39 -6.53 -2.25 11.99
N ILE A 40 -5.52 -2.71 12.74
CA ILE A 40 -5.48 -2.55 14.21
C ILE A 40 -5.21 -1.10 14.60
N ALA A 41 -4.21 -0.46 13.99
CA ALA A 41 -3.81 0.91 14.32
C ALA A 41 -4.90 1.95 14.00
N PHE A 42 -5.75 1.67 13.01
CA PHE A 42 -6.81 2.56 12.53
C PHE A 42 -8.18 1.86 12.58
N HIS A 43 -8.39 1.02 13.58
CA HIS A 43 -9.63 0.25 13.77
C HIS A 43 -10.88 1.11 13.96
N ASP A 44 -10.70 2.39 14.31
CA ASP A 44 -11.77 3.36 14.51
C ASP A 44 -12.12 4.16 13.24
N MET A 45 -11.46 3.86 12.11
CA MET A 45 -11.87 4.41 10.82
C MET A 45 -12.94 3.51 10.19
N ASP A 46 -14.07 4.11 9.83
CA ASP A 46 -15.21 3.37 9.25
C ASP A 46 -14.91 2.84 7.84
N ILE A 47 -14.10 3.56 7.07
CA ILE A 47 -13.76 3.22 5.69
C ILE A 47 -12.26 3.41 5.47
N LEU A 48 -11.63 2.41 4.87
CA LEU A 48 -10.28 2.47 4.35
C LEU A 48 -10.33 2.20 2.84
N ALA A 49 -9.45 2.86 2.10
CA ALA A 49 -9.19 2.50 0.71
C ALA A 49 -8.74 1.02 0.60
N PRO A 50 -8.90 0.40 -0.58
CA PRO A 50 -8.37 -0.94 -0.84
C PRO A 50 -6.90 -1.04 -0.43
N ILE A 51 -6.56 -2.12 0.29
CA ILE A 51 -5.20 -2.38 0.74
C ILE A 51 -4.70 -3.63 0.04
N GLU A 52 -3.82 -3.44 -0.94
CA GLU A 52 -3.22 -4.53 -1.71
C GLU A 52 -1.84 -4.88 -1.21
N THR A 53 -1.53 -6.17 -1.21
CA THR A 53 -0.24 -6.70 -0.75
C THR A 53 0.63 -7.03 -1.95
N LEU A 54 1.87 -6.55 -1.94
CA LEU A 54 2.85 -6.82 -3.01
C LEU A 54 3.59 -8.15 -2.83
N ASP A 55 3.41 -8.82 -1.69
CA ASP A 55 4.06 -10.07 -1.28
C ASP A 55 5.61 -10.03 -1.33
N ILE A 56 6.18 -8.85 -1.05
CA ILE A 56 7.63 -8.59 -0.97
C ILE A 56 8.07 -8.60 0.50
N GLY A 57 8.98 -9.50 0.86
CA GLY A 57 9.48 -9.64 2.23
C GLY A 57 10.44 -8.53 2.70
N ASP A 58 10.52 -8.30 4.01
CA ASP A 58 11.34 -7.25 4.66
C ASP A 58 12.82 -7.65 4.88
N HIS A 59 13.40 -8.43 3.96
CA HIS A 59 14.78 -8.94 4.07
C HIS A 59 15.80 -8.11 3.27
N TYR A 60 15.34 -7.03 2.64
CA TYR A 60 16.17 -6.15 1.83
C TYR A 60 16.77 -5.02 2.65
N ARG A 61 17.97 -4.59 2.26
CA ARG A 61 18.54 -3.33 2.76
C ARG A 61 17.89 -2.14 2.06
N PHE A 62 18.01 -0.97 2.69
CA PHE A 62 17.55 0.28 2.11
C PHE A 62 18.14 0.48 0.71
N MET A 63 17.27 0.65 -0.29
CA MET A 63 17.61 0.84 -1.70
C MET A 63 18.47 -0.28 -2.31
N GLN A 64 18.38 -1.49 -1.76
CA GLN A 64 18.98 -2.67 -2.35
C GLN A 64 18.43 -2.89 -3.75
N ARG A 65 19.29 -3.27 -4.71
CA ARG A 65 18.89 -3.39 -6.12
C ARG A 65 17.82 -4.44 -6.34
N GLU A 66 17.97 -5.60 -5.71
CA GLU A 66 17.04 -6.73 -5.82
C GLU A 66 15.62 -6.31 -5.38
N LEU A 67 15.50 -5.46 -4.35
CA LEU A 67 14.22 -4.88 -3.94
C LEU A 67 13.57 -4.06 -5.06
N ILE A 68 14.35 -3.22 -5.74
CA ILE A 68 13.82 -2.34 -6.80
C ILE A 68 13.34 -3.17 -7.99
N GLU A 69 14.07 -4.25 -8.32
CA GLU A 69 13.74 -5.17 -9.40
C GLU A 69 12.44 -5.94 -9.13
N GLU A 70 12.13 -6.24 -7.87
CA GLU A 70 10.86 -6.86 -7.47
C GLU A 70 9.72 -5.85 -7.31
N LEU A 71 10.02 -4.66 -6.77
CA LEU A 71 9.00 -3.66 -6.45
C LEU A 71 8.33 -3.09 -7.70
N LYS A 72 9.10 -2.82 -8.76
CA LYS A 72 8.55 -2.25 -10.02
C LYS A 72 7.43 -3.12 -10.62
N PRO A 73 7.68 -4.39 -11.01
CA PRO A 73 6.64 -5.20 -11.62
C PRO A 73 5.46 -5.49 -10.68
N ALA A 74 5.72 -5.59 -9.36
CA ALA A 74 4.64 -5.80 -8.39
C ALA A 74 3.70 -4.58 -8.29
N VAL A 75 4.27 -3.36 -8.25
CA VAL A 75 3.49 -2.12 -8.24
C VAL A 75 2.74 -1.94 -9.55
N ASP A 76 3.37 -2.18 -10.70
CA ASP A 76 2.72 -2.07 -12.01
C ASP A 76 1.51 -3.02 -12.11
N SER A 77 1.69 -4.28 -11.72
CA SER A 77 0.62 -5.29 -11.68
C SER A 77 -0.53 -4.86 -10.75
N ALA A 78 -0.23 -4.39 -9.53
CA ALA A 78 -1.26 -3.96 -8.58
C ALA A 78 -2.06 -2.76 -9.09
N LEU A 79 -1.40 -1.82 -9.78
CA LEU A 79 -2.07 -0.68 -10.40
C LEU A 79 -2.96 -1.11 -11.57
N GLU A 80 -2.48 -2.00 -12.44
CA GLU A 80 -3.28 -2.55 -13.53
C GLU A 80 -4.53 -3.26 -13.01
N GLN A 81 -4.40 -4.11 -11.98
CA GLN A 81 -5.55 -4.76 -11.35
C GLN A 81 -6.54 -3.75 -10.78
N TYR A 82 -6.06 -2.75 -10.03
CA TYR A 82 -6.91 -1.70 -9.48
C TYR A 82 -7.71 -0.98 -10.57
N TRP A 83 -7.07 -0.61 -11.69
CA TRP A 83 -7.77 0.06 -12.79
C TRP A 83 -8.77 -0.86 -13.51
N LEU A 84 -8.42 -2.13 -13.73
CA LEU A 84 -9.32 -3.11 -14.36
C LEU A 84 -10.60 -3.32 -13.54
N GLU A 85 -10.47 -3.43 -12.22
CA GLU A 85 -11.61 -3.57 -11.31
C GLU A 85 -12.53 -2.35 -11.38
N ARG A 86 -11.97 -1.14 -11.51
CA ARG A 86 -12.72 0.12 -11.61
C ARG A 86 -13.34 0.36 -12.98
N GLU A 87 -12.65 -0.02 -14.06
CA GLU A 87 -13.19 0.06 -15.43
C GLU A 87 -14.36 -0.93 -15.60
N GLY A 88 -14.30 -2.09 -14.93
CA GLY A 88 -15.39 -3.06 -14.87
C GLY A 88 -16.61 -2.61 -14.05
N GLU A 89 -16.48 -1.58 -13.20
CA GLU A 89 -17.59 -0.96 -12.45
C GLU A 89 -18.40 0.06 -13.27
N SER A 90 -18.02 0.31 -14.53
CA SER A 90 -18.91 1.00 -15.48
C SER A 90 -20.04 0.07 -15.92
N ILE A 91 -21.08 -0.05 -15.09
CA ILE A 91 -22.39 -0.57 -15.48
C ILE A 91 -23.23 0.66 -15.94
N PRO A 92 -23.95 0.56 -17.08
CA PRO A 92 -24.42 1.68 -17.92
C PRO A 92 -25.29 2.75 -17.26
#